data_AF-A0A5Q5BKV4-F1
#
_entry.id   AF-A0A5Q5BKV4-F1
#
_cell.length_a   1.000
_cell.length_b   1.000
_cell.length_c   1.000
_cell.angle_alpha   90.00
_cell.angle_beta   90.00
_cell.angle_gamma   90.00
#
_symmetry.space_group_name_H-M   'P 1'
#
loop_
_entity.id
_entity.type
_entity.pdbx_description
1 polymer ?
#
loop_
_entity_poly.entity_id
_entity_poly.type
_entity_poly.pdbx_seq_one_letter_code
_entity_poly.pdbx_strand_id
1 'polypeptide(L)'
;MTEPIELIRNIHGEPMLTSDALALLFGVTPEDIVAHSTDPSTDFPNAWIRAGRRRSREAQAATGKDDILAVLAYWARKDRDMVITVEDGDQ
;
A
#
# COMPACT_ATOMS: atom_id res chain seq x y z
N MET A 1 -11.82 -16.99 -6.07
CA MET A 1 -11.77 -15.75 -6.84
C MET A 1 -11.44 -14.66 -5.84
N THR A 2 -10.23 -14.12 -5.88
CA THR A 2 -9.81 -13.06 -4.97
C THR A 2 -10.31 -11.75 -5.56
N GLU A 3 -11.10 -10.99 -4.81
CA GLU A 3 -11.62 -9.70 -5.27
C GLU A 3 -10.45 -8.73 -5.54
N PRO A 4 -10.52 -7.90 -6.59
CA PRO A 4 -9.50 -6.89 -6.85
C PRO A 4 -9.44 -5.90 -5.67
N ILE A 5 -8.23 -5.65 -5.15
CA ILE A 5 -8.01 -4.66 -4.09
C ILE A 5 -7.78 -3.28 -4.72
N GLU A 6 -8.55 -2.30 -4.27
CA GLU A 6 -8.33 -0.88 -4.54
C GLU A 6 -7.18 -0.36 -3.67
N LEU A 7 -6.13 0.19 -4.31
CA LEU A 7 -4.93 0.69 -3.60
C LEU A 7 -4.81 2.20 -3.60
N ILE A 8 -5.38 2.84 -4.62
CA ILE A 8 -5.42 4.28 -4.76
C ILE A 8 -6.88 4.64 -4.92
N ARG A 9 -7.32 5.62 -4.14
CA ARG A 9 -8.64 6.22 -4.27
C ARG A 9 -8.51 7.74 -4.36
N ASN A 10 -9.35 8.37 -5.17
CA ASN A 10 -9.38 9.82 -5.26
C ASN A 10 -10.26 10.40 -4.13
N ILE A 11 -9.69 11.24 -3.27
CA ILE A 11 -10.40 11.96 -2.21
C ILE A 11 -10.21 13.46 -2.48
N HIS A 12 -11.31 14.19 -2.69
CA HIS A 12 -11.28 15.62 -3.06
C HIS A 12 -10.41 15.97 -4.29
N GLY A 13 -10.26 15.01 -5.22
CA GLY A 13 -9.41 15.18 -6.42
C GLY A 13 -7.94 14.84 -6.20
N GLU A 14 -7.55 14.40 -5.00
CA GLU A 14 -6.18 13.97 -4.69
C GLU A 14 -6.11 12.44 -4.61
N PRO A 15 -5.15 11.79 -5.31
CA PRO A 15 -4.94 10.36 -5.20
C PRO A 15 -4.32 10.01 -3.85
N MET A 16 -5.03 9.22 -3.06
CA MET A 16 -4.59 8.77 -1.73
C MET A 16 -4.47 7.25 -1.69
N LEU A 17 -3.48 6.77 -0.93
CA LEU A 17 -3.35 5.34 -0.64
C LEU A 17 -4.51 4.88 0.27
N THR A 18 -5.11 3.75 -0.07
CA THR A 18 -6.14 3.11 0.76
C THR A 18 -5.52 2.47 2.02
N SER A 19 -6.37 2.08 2.96
CA SER A 19 -5.95 1.29 4.13
C SER A 19 -5.25 -0.02 3.71
N ASP A 20 -5.72 -0.67 2.65
CA ASP A 20 -5.09 -1.88 2.10
C ASP A 20 -3.70 -1.61 1.53
N ALA A 21 -3.52 -0.49 0.82
CA ALA A 21 -2.20 -0.10 0.31
C ALA A 21 -1.22 0.18 1.45
N LEU A 22 -1.66 0.91 2.49
CA LEU A 22 -0.84 1.18 3.67
C LEU A 22 -0.51 -0.09 4.46
N ALA A 23 -1.48 -1.00 4.58
CA ALA A 23 -1.29 -2.30 5.22
C ALA A 23 -0.22 -3.12 4.50
N LEU A 24 -0.25 -3.17 3.16
CA LEU A 24 0.78 -3.81 2.34
C LEU A 24 2.16 -3.15 2.49
N LEU A 25 2.20 -1.82 2.48
CA LEU A 25 3.43 -1.05 2.63
C LEU A 25 4.09 -1.33 3.98
N PHE A 26 3.34 -1.26 5.07
CA PHE A 26 3.87 -1.44 6.42
C PHE A 26 3.97 -2.90 6.85
N GLY A 27 3.31 -3.82 6.14
CA GLY A 27 3.26 -5.24 6.50
C GLY A 27 2.39 -5.49 7.73
N VAL A 28 1.24 -4.83 7.80
CA VAL A 28 0.24 -4.94 8.88
C VAL A 28 -1.13 -5.29 8.30
N THR A 29 -2.16 -5.38 9.14
CA THR A 29 -3.54 -5.62 8.67
C THR A 29 -4.24 -4.31 8.30
N PRO A 30 -5.21 -4.31 7.36
CA PRO A 30 -6.02 -3.12 7.09
C PRO A 30 -6.79 -2.64 8.33
N GLU A 31 -7.19 -3.55 9.21
CA GLU A 31 -7.85 -3.26 10.48
C GLU A 31 -6.94 -2.45 11.41
N ASP A 32 -5.64 -2.77 11.47
CA ASP A 32 -4.66 -1.98 12.23
C ASP A 32 -4.56 -0.55 11.68
N ILE A 33 -4.56 -0.39 10.35
CA ILE A 33 -4.54 0.93 9.71
C ILE A 33 -5.79 1.72 10.07
N VAL A 34 -6.98 1.12 9.95
CA VAL A 34 -8.24 1.80 10.26
C VAL A 34 -8.34 2.17 11.75
N ALA A 35 -7.91 1.27 12.63
CA ALA A 35 -7.89 1.52 14.07
C ALA A 35 -6.93 2.66 14.46
N HIS A 36 -5.84 2.84 13.72
CA HIS A 36 -4.86 3.91 13.95
C HIS A 36 -5.22 5.20 13.22
N SER A 37 -5.91 5.12 12.08
CA SER A 37 -6.12 6.21 11.13
C SER A 37 -7.58 6.69 11.10
N THR A 38 -8.12 7.11 12.25
CA THR A 38 -9.37 7.88 12.28
C THR A 38 -9.16 9.36 11.94
N ASP A 39 -7.92 9.84 11.97
CA ASP A 39 -7.54 11.21 11.67
C ASP A 39 -6.37 11.22 10.66
N PRO A 40 -6.51 11.88 9.49
CA PRO A 40 -5.47 11.96 8.45
C PRO A 40 -4.18 12.69 8.90
N SER A 41 -4.19 13.36 10.05
CA SER A 41 -3.00 13.97 10.67
C SER A 41 -2.23 13.03 11.59
N THR A 42 -2.69 11.78 11.77
CA THR A 42 -2.08 10.84 12.71
C THR A 42 -0.76 10.31 12.16
N ASP A 43 0.32 10.59 12.89
CA ASP A 43 1.62 9.96 12.63
C ASP A 43 1.53 8.44 12.79
N PHE A 44 2.00 7.71 11.79
CA PHE A 44 2.14 6.25 11.90
C PHE A 44 3.24 5.89 12.92
N PRO A 45 3.11 4.75 13.62
CA PRO A 45 4.13 4.29 14.54
C PRO A 45 5.50 4.17 13.85
N ASN A 46 6.57 4.60 14.53
CA ASN A 46 7.93 4.51 14.01
C ASN A 46 8.32 3.10 13.54
N ALA A 47 7.76 2.06 14.16
CA ALA A 47 7.96 0.67 13.76
C ALA A 47 7.40 0.39 12.35
N TRP A 48 6.22 0.92 12.04
CA TRP A 48 5.58 0.78 10.73
C TRP A 48 6.35 1.55 9.66
N ILE A 49 6.78 2.77 9.95
CA ILE A 49 7.61 3.57 9.03
C ILE A 49 8.92 2.84 8.71
N ARG A 50 9.59 2.25 9.71
CA ARG A 50 10.81 1.44 9.51
C ARG A 50 10.52 0.18 8.68
N ALA A 51 9.40 -0.49 8.94
CA ALA A 51 8.97 -1.65 8.17
C ALA A 51 8.70 -1.28 6.71
N GLY A 52 8.00 -0.16 6.46
CA GLY A 52 7.77 0.39 5.13
C GLY A 52 9.07 0.63 4.38
N ARG A 53 10.02 1.33 4.99
CA ARG A 53 11.35 1.56 4.37
C ARG A 53 12.09 0.26 4.04
N ARG A 54 12.05 -0.73 4.93
CA ARG A 54 12.66 -2.05 4.68
C ARG A 54 11.98 -2.73 3.50
N ARG A 55 10.65 -2.77 3.50
CA ARG A 55 9.82 -3.41 2.48
C ARG A 55 9.95 -2.76 1.10
N SER A 56 10.08 -1.43 1.04
CA SER A 56 10.39 -0.72 -0.21
C SER A 56 11.75 -1.11 -0.77
N ARG A 57 12.79 -1.20 0.07
CA ARG A 57 14.13 -1.62 -0.39
C ARG A 57 14.15 -3.07 -0.87
N GLU A 58 13.43 -3.97 -0.20
CA GLU A 58 13.31 -5.37 -0.62
C GLU A 58 12.59 -5.48 -1.98
N ALA A 59 11.48 -4.76 -2.16
CA ALA A 59 10.76 -4.74 -3.42
C ALA A 59 11.60 -4.12 -4.55
N GLN A 60 12.33 -3.03 -4.27
CA GLN A 60 13.24 -2.41 -5.22
C GLN A 60 14.35 -3.37 -5.64
N ALA A 61 14.97 -4.07 -4.69
CA ALA A 61 16.00 -5.05 -5.00
C ALA A 61 15.46 -6.22 -5.84
N ALA A 62 14.20 -6.62 -5.62
CA ALA A 62 13.58 -7.73 -6.33
C ALA A 62 13.05 -7.36 -7.72
N THR A 63 12.60 -6.12 -7.92
CA THR A 63 11.90 -5.69 -9.15
C THR A 63 12.72 -4.73 -10.02
N GLY A 64 13.76 -4.11 -9.45
CA GLY A 64 14.52 -3.04 -10.10
C GLY A 64 13.76 -1.70 -10.20
N LYS A 65 12.54 -1.61 -9.67
CA LYS A 65 11.70 -0.41 -9.70
C LYS A 65 11.64 0.25 -8.32
N ASP A 66 11.59 1.57 -8.28
CA ASP A 66 11.60 2.36 -7.04
C ASP A 66 10.30 3.14 -6.78
N ASP A 67 9.29 2.98 -7.62
CA ASP A 67 7.98 3.59 -7.46
C ASP A 67 7.11 2.83 -6.45
N ILE A 68 6.19 3.55 -5.79
CA ILE A 68 5.34 3.00 -4.74
C ILE A 68 4.42 1.89 -5.27
N LEU A 69 3.96 1.98 -6.53
CA LEU A 69 3.10 0.97 -7.14
C LEU A 69 3.84 -0.35 -7.31
N ALA A 70 5.11 -0.33 -7.70
CA ALA A 70 5.96 -1.52 -7.77
C ALA A 70 6.17 -2.17 -6.40
N VAL A 71 6.33 -1.36 -5.35
CA VAL A 71 6.43 -1.86 -3.97
C VAL A 71 5.14 -2.58 -3.58
N LEU A 72 3.98 -1.95 -3.81
CA LEU A 72 2.68 -2.54 -3.48
C LEU A 72 2.41 -3.80 -4.31
N ALA A 73 2.66 -3.77 -5.63
CA ALA A 73 2.55 -4.91 -6.54
C ALA A 73 3.36 -6.13 -6.07
N TYR A 74 4.61 -5.89 -5.66
CA TYR A 74 5.48 -6.94 -5.16
C TYR A 74 4.91 -7.59 -3.90
N TRP A 75 4.47 -6.79 -2.92
CA TRP A 75 3.98 -7.30 -1.64
C TRP A 75 2.56 -7.87 -1.71
N ALA A 76 1.68 -7.36 -2.56
CA ALA A 76 0.37 -7.98 -2.78
C ALA A 76 0.51 -9.39 -3.35
N ARG A 77 1.43 -9.57 -4.30
CA ARG A 77 1.74 -10.89 -4.85
C ARG A 77 2.39 -11.79 -3.81
N LYS A 78 3.33 -11.27 -3.01
CA LYS A 78 4.12 -12.07 -2.07
C LYS A 78 3.37 -12.46 -0.81
N ASP A 79 2.57 -11.56 -0.23
CA ASP A 79 1.90 -11.78 1.05
C ASP A 79 0.45 -12.24 0.90
N ARG A 80 -0.23 -11.88 -0.19
CA ARG A 80 -1.66 -12.13 -0.36
C ARG A 80 -2.01 -12.96 -1.61
N ASP A 81 -1.03 -13.34 -2.43
CA ASP A 81 -1.23 -14.00 -3.74
C ASP A 81 -2.19 -13.21 -4.66
N MET A 82 -2.06 -11.88 -4.63
CA MET A 82 -2.92 -10.96 -5.38
C MET A 82 -2.15 -10.27 -6.50
N VAL A 83 -2.85 -10.02 -7.61
CA VAL A 83 -2.37 -9.19 -8.71
C VAL A 83 -3.06 -7.85 -8.63
N ILE A 84 -2.26 -6.78 -8.67
CA ILE A 84 -2.76 -5.41 -8.65
C ILE A 84 -3.01 -4.98 -10.09
N THR A 85 -4.24 -4.57 -10.39
CA THR A 85 -4.62 -3.88 -11.62
C THR A 85 -4.81 -2.41 -11.29
N VAL A 86 -4.02 -1.54 -11.91
CA VAL A 86 -4.27 -0.10 -11.88
C VAL A 86 -5.23 0.20 -13.02
N GLU A 87 -6.48 0.49 -12.70
CA GLU A 87 -7.39 1.09 -13.66
C GLU A 87 -7.02 2.58 -13.72
N ASP A 88 -6.30 2.99 -14.75
CA ASP A 88 -6.17 4.41 -15.09
C ASP A 88 -7.58 4.91 -15.39
N GLY A 89 -8.17 5.63 -14.43
CA GLY A 89 -9.42 6.34 -14.64
C GLY A 89 -9.16 7.40 -15.70
N ASP A 90 -9.56 7.10 -16.94
CA ASP A 90 -9.61 8.03 -18.06
C ASP A 90 -10.26 9.34 -17.56
N GLN A 91 -9.50 10.44 -17.58
CA GLN A 91 -10.00 11.79 -17.33
C GLN A 91 -10.59 12.39 -18.61
#